data_AF-A0AB39J5I1-F1
#
_entry.id   AF-A0AB39J5I1-F1
#
_cell.length_a   1.000
_cell.length_b   1.000
_cell.length_c   1.000
_cell.angle_alpha   90.00
_cell.angle_beta   90.00
_cell.angle_gamma   90.00
#
_symmetry.space_group_name_H-M   'P 1'
#
loop_
_entity.id
_entity.type
_entity.pdbx_description
1 polymer ?
#
loop_
_entity_poly.entity_id
_entity_poly.type
_entity_poly.pdbx_seq_one_letter_code
_entity_poly.pdbx_strand_id
1 'polypeptide(L)'
;MKNTIKVVIILFTIVIILIVSLIIQQDKKEKSNDSGGETVVKEKSDQEKAEEFAEKMKPKIEERLHKKDIYHFIEKITFKKKVSISPMGYVTVDGYINDDPEKFYFSASLMHKSNEIGSMSFSPELSYRFKDWNKYKDEPEIKENYLNRLSKKEREQYLKDIGEKE
;
A
#
# COMPACT_ATOMS: atom_id res chain seq x y z
N MET A 1 5.99 -35.73 36.99
CA MET A 1 5.84 -34.49 36.17
C MET A 1 5.37 -34.75 34.75
N LYS A 2 5.85 -35.77 34.01
CA LYS A 2 5.42 -36.04 32.62
C LYS A 2 3.90 -36.25 32.45
N ASN A 3 3.25 -36.98 33.36
CA ASN A 3 1.83 -37.27 33.25
C ASN A 3 0.95 -36.07 33.66
N THR A 4 1.37 -35.31 34.67
CA THR A 4 0.69 -34.07 35.09
C THR A 4 0.75 -32.99 34.00
N ILE A 5 1.90 -32.84 33.32
CA ILE A 5 2.05 -31.92 32.18
C ILE A 5 1.12 -32.34 31.02
N LYS A 6 1.01 -33.65 30.71
CA LYS A 6 0.08 -34.15 29.68
C LYS A 6 -1.38 -33.84 30.02
N VAL A 7 -1.79 -34.02 31.28
CA VAL A 7 -3.17 -33.72 31.73
C VAL A 7 -3.47 -32.23 31.63
N VAL A 8 -2.52 -31.37 32.01
CA VAL A 8 -2.67 -29.90 31.89
C VAL A 8 -2.77 -29.46 30.43
N ILE A 9 -1.95 -30.02 29.54
CA ILE A 9 -2.02 -29.72 28.10
C ILE A 9 -3.36 -30.14 27.52
N ILE A 10 -3.88 -31.33 27.88
CA ILE A 10 -5.19 -31.80 27.42
C ILE A 10 -6.30 -30.86 27.89
N LEU A 11 -6.29 -30.45 29.15
CA LEU A 11 -7.28 -29.49 29.68
C LEU A 11 -7.20 -28.15 28.95
N PHE A 12 -5.99 -27.66 28.66
CA PHE A 12 -5.80 -26.42 27.92
C PHE A 12 -6.34 -26.51 26.48
N THR A 13 -6.13 -27.64 25.81
CA THR A 13 -6.68 -27.85 24.45
C THR A 13 -8.21 -27.88 24.43
N ILE A 14 -8.85 -28.47 25.45
CA ILE A 14 -10.33 -28.50 25.55
C ILE A 14 -10.87 -27.08 25.74
N VAL A 15 -10.22 -26.26 26.57
CA VAL A 15 -10.61 -24.86 26.78
C VAL A 15 -10.51 -24.05 25.49
N ILE A 16 -9.44 -24.22 24.70
CA ILE A 16 -9.29 -23.55 23.41
C ILE A 16 -10.42 -23.96 22.44
N ILE A 17 -10.75 -25.25 22.37
CA ILE A 17 -11.84 -25.75 21.50
C ILE A 17 -13.19 -25.16 21.92
N LEU A 18 -13.44 -25.01 23.22
CA LEU A 18 -14.66 -24.39 23.73
C LEU A 18 -14.74 -22.89 23.38
N ILE A 19 -13.62 -22.16 23.48
CA ILE A 19 -13.56 -20.73 23.11
C ILE A 19 -13.80 -20.55 21.61
N VAL A 20 -13.15 -21.36 20.77
CA VAL A 20 -13.37 -21.34 19.30
C VAL A 20 -14.82 -21.70 18.95
N SER A 21 -15.41 -22.68 19.64
CA SER A 21 -16.82 -23.06 19.44
C SER A 21 -17.79 -21.96 19.87
N LEU A 22 -17.48 -21.21 20.93
CA LEU A 22 -18.25 -20.04 21.39
C LEU A 22 -18.18 -18.89 20.39
N ILE A 23 -17.01 -18.59 19.81
CA ILE A 23 -16.85 -17.57 18.76
C ILE A 23 -17.68 -17.96 17.52
N ILE A 24 -17.60 -19.22 17.07
CA ILE A 24 -18.39 -19.72 15.93
C ILE A 24 -19.91 -19.68 16.24
N GLN A 25 -20.31 -19.93 17.49
CA GLN A 25 -21.71 -19.84 17.90
C GLN A 25 -22.20 -18.38 17.98
N GLN A 26 -21.36 -17.43 18.40
CA GLN A 26 -21.70 -16.00 18.37
C GLN A 26 -21.87 -15.51 16.93
N ASP A 27 -20.98 -15.90 16.01
CA ASP A 27 -21.11 -15.63 14.57
C ASP A 27 -22.39 -16.24 13.96
N LYS A 28 -22.84 -17.39 14.49
CA LYS A 28 -24.11 -18.03 14.07
C LYS A 28 -25.34 -17.38 14.71
N LYS A 29 -25.25 -16.86 15.94
CA LYS A 29 -26.40 -16.30 16.67
C LYS A 29 -26.73 -14.88 16.26
N GLU A 30 -25.76 -14.10 15.77
CA GLU A 30 -26.04 -12.84 15.04
C GLU A 30 -26.79 -13.09 13.71
N LYS A 31 -26.85 -14.34 13.22
CA LYS A 31 -27.49 -14.71 11.95
C LYS A 31 -28.85 -15.40 12.09
N SER A 32 -29.40 -15.61 13.29
CA SER A 32 -30.66 -16.35 13.44
C SER A 32 -31.70 -15.60 14.28
N ASN A 33 -32.16 -14.46 13.78
CA ASN A 33 -33.47 -13.92 14.11
C ASN A 33 -34.08 -13.36 12.82
N ASP A 34 -34.41 -14.22 11.85
CA ASP A 34 -35.64 -14.00 11.09
C ASP A 34 -36.19 -15.28 10.48
N SER A 35 -37.50 -15.37 10.55
CA SER A 35 -38.36 -16.41 10.03
C SER A 35 -38.68 -16.06 8.58
N GLY A 36 -38.06 -16.73 7.61
CA GLY A 36 -38.38 -16.57 6.19
C GLY A 36 -37.12 -16.61 5.34
N GLY A 37 -37.07 -17.55 4.40
CA GLY A 37 -35.90 -17.77 3.55
C GLY A 37 -35.58 -16.56 2.67
N GLU A 38 -34.63 -15.75 3.11
CA GLU A 38 -33.80 -14.93 2.23
C GLU A 38 -32.43 -14.86 2.89
N THR A 39 -31.40 -15.43 2.24
CA THR A 39 -30.02 -15.18 2.63
C THR A 39 -29.77 -13.69 2.44
N VAL A 40 -29.91 -12.88 3.49
CA VAL A 40 -29.51 -11.48 3.49
C VAL A 40 -27.99 -11.45 3.36
N VAL A 41 -27.51 -11.50 2.11
CA VAL A 41 -26.13 -11.20 1.77
C VAL A 41 -25.95 -9.75 2.20
N LYS A 42 -25.28 -9.54 3.34
CA LYS A 42 -24.95 -8.18 3.79
C LYS A 42 -24.12 -7.52 2.69
N GLU A 43 -24.74 -6.61 1.96
CA GLU A 43 -24.08 -5.93 0.86
C GLU A 43 -22.92 -5.10 1.43
N LYS A 44 -21.72 -5.26 0.86
CA LYS A 44 -20.55 -4.49 1.28
C LYS A 44 -20.79 -3.02 1.02
N SER A 45 -20.31 -2.16 1.91
CA SER A 45 -20.30 -0.71 1.69
C SER A 45 -19.45 -0.35 0.47
N ASP A 46 -19.73 0.79 -0.15
CA ASP A 46 -18.92 1.28 -1.28
C ASP A 46 -17.45 1.47 -0.89
N GLN A 47 -17.18 1.83 0.37
CA GLN A 47 -15.84 1.93 0.92
C GLN A 47 -15.14 0.56 0.97
N GLU A 48 -15.80 -0.49 1.48
CA GLU A 48 -15.22 -1.84 1.52
C GLU A 48 -14.95 -2.36 0.11
N LYS A 49 -15.87 -2.12 -0.84
CA LYS A 49 -15.68 -2.46 -2.26
C LYS A 49 -14.45 -1.74 -2.84
N ALA A 50 -14.27 -0.46 -2.51
CA ALA A 50 -13.12 0.33 -2.95
C ALA A 50 -11.79 -0.13 -2.34
N GLU A 51 -11.77 -0.46 -1.05
CA GLU A 51 -10.59 -1.00 -0.37
C GLU A 51 -10.18 -2.35 -0.95
N GLU A 52 -11.13 -3.26 -1.20
CA GLU A 52 -10.85 -4.54 -1.85
C GLU A 52 -10.32 -4.38 -3.29
N PHE A 53 -10.88 -3.42 -4.04
CA PHE A 53 -10.39 -3.11 -5.38
C PHE A 53 -8.97 -2.54 -5.33
N ALA A 54 -8.69 -1.62 -4.41
CA ALA A 54 -7.38 -1.04 -4.21
C ALA A 54 -6.32 -2.09 -3.85
N GLU A 55 -6.63 -3.01 -2.92
CA GLU A 55 -5.72 -4.12 -2.57
C GLU A 55 -5.35 -4.96 -3.80
N LYS A 56 -6.33 -5.28 -4.66
CA LYS A 56 -6.09 -6.01 -5.92
C LYS A 56 -5.21 -5.22 -6.90
N MET A 57 -5.24 -3.89 -6.83
CA MET A 57 -4.51 -3.01 -7.74
C MET A 57 -3.09 -2.66 -7.25
N LYS A 58 -2.77 -2.90 -5.98
CA LYS A 58 -1.42 -2.63 -5.42
C LYS A 58 -0.27 -3.22 -6.25
N PRO A 59 -0.32 -4.49 -6.71
CA PRO A 59 0.77 -5.03 -7.52
C PRO A 59 1.00 -4.27 -8.83
N LYS A 60 -0.07 -3.78 -9.48
CA LYS A 60 0.06 -2.96 -10.70
C LYS A 60 0.66 -1.58 -10.40
N ILE A 61 0.35 -1.01 -9.22
CA ILE A 61 0.92 0.27 -8.79
C ILE A 61 2.41 0.10 -8.53
N GLU A 62 2.80 -0.94 -7.82
CA GLU A 62 4.19 -1.32 -7.55
C GLU A 62 4.98 -1.53 -8.85
N GLU A 63 4.44 -2.29 -9.80
CA GLU A 63 5.04 -2.48 -11.12
C GLU A 63 5.27 -1.13 -11.85
N ARG A 64 4.27 -0.24 -11.82
CA ARG A 64 4.36 1.08 -12.47
C ARG A 64 5.37 2.01 -11.78
N LEU A 65 5.53 1.90 -10.46
CA LEU A 65 6.56 2.60 -9.70
C LEU A 65 7.96 2.11 -10.09
N HIS A 66 8.20 0.81 -10.07
CA HIS A 66 9.51 0.25 -10.44
C HIS A 66 9.88 0.51 -11.89
N LYS A 67 8.92 0.56 -12.83
CA LYS A 67 9.19 0.99 -14.21
C LYS A 67 9.66 2.45 -14.34
N LYS A 68 9.28 3.32 -13.40
CA LYS A 68 9.74 4.71 -13.33
C LYS A 68 11.06 4.86 -12.60
N ASP A 69 11.38 3.92 -11.73
CA ASP A 69 12.57 3.93 -10.89
C ASP A 69 13.81 3.40 -11.62
N ILE A 70 14.29 4.18 -12.58
CA ILE A 70 15.44 3.82 -13.42
C ILE A 70 16.77 3.76 -12.64
N TYR A 71 16.83 4.32 -11.43
CA TYR A 71 18.02 4.36 -10.58
C TYR A 71 17.93 3.41 -9.38
N HIS A 72 16.91 2.55 -9.32
CA HIS A 72 16.72 1.58 -8.23
C HIS A 72 16.68 2.25 -6.83
N PHE A 73 16.08 3.42 -6.74
CA PHE A 73 15.91 4.17 -5.49
C PHE A 73 14.88 3.53 -4.56
N ILE A 74 13.88 2.82 -5.10
CA ILE A 74 12.81 2.19 -4.32
C ILE A 74 13.36 0.93 -3.63
N GLU A 75 13.52 1.01 -2.31
CA GLU A 75 13.82 -0.14 -1.47
C GLU A 75 12.54 -0.72 -0.84
N LYS A 76 11.59 0.16 -0.52
CA LYS A 76 10.33 -0.22 0.14
C LYS A 76 9.19 0.67 -0.30
N ILE A 77 8.03 0.06 -0.56
CA ILE A 77 6.76 0.74 -0.84
C ILE A 77 5.81 0.49 0.33
N THR A 78 5.24 1.57 0.89
CA THR A 78 4.22 1.47 1.93
C THR A 78 2.93 2.14 1.46
N PHE A 79 1.86 1.35 1.37
CA PHE A 79 0.52 1.84 1.02
C PHE A 79 -0.23 2.32 2.27
N LYS A 80 -0.91 3.46 2.19
CA LYS A 80 -1.83 3.89 3.24
C LYS A 80 -3.05 2.98 3.27
N LYS A 81 -3.54 2.67 4.47
CA LYS A 81 -4.64 1.72 4.68
C LYS A 81 -5.98 2.21 4.11
N LYS A 82 -6.29 3.50 4.28
CA LYS A 82 -7.54 4.08 3.82
C LYS A 82 -7.40 4.56 2.38
N VAL A 83 -8.40 4.26 1.57
CA VAL A 83 -8.57 4.80 0.22
C VAL A 83 -9.65 5.88 0.22
N SER A 84 -9.58 6.78 -0.74
CA SER A 84 -10.63 7.77 -0.96
C SER A 84 -11.36 7.51 -2.26
N ILE A 85 -12.66 7.83 -2.28
CA ILE A 85 -13.52 7.70 -3.46
C ILE A 85 -13.90 9.11 -3.89
N SER A 86 -13.55 9.49 -5.11
CA SER A 86 -13.97 10.77 -5.68
C SER A 86 -15.46 10.76 -6.02
N PRO A 87 -16.12 11.93 -6.15
CA PRO A 87 -17.51 12.01 -6.61
C PRO A 87 -17.76 11.33 -7.97
N MET A 88 -16.72 11.21 -8.80
CA MET A 88 -16.77 10.53 -10.10
C MET A 88 -16.52 9.02 -10.02
N GLY A 89 -16.31 8.47 -8.81
CA GLY A 89 -16.10 7.05 -8.57
C GLY A 89 -14.68 6.55 -8.80
N TYR A 90 -13.69 7.43 -8.99
CA TYR A 90 -12.28 7.03 -8.95
C TYR A 90 -11.87 6.68 -7.53
N VAL A 91 -11.11 5.59 -7.38
CA VAL A 91 -10.52 5.17 -6.11
C VAL A 91 -9.08 5.63 -6.07
N THR A 92 -8.71 6.42 -5.07
CA THR A 92 -7.35 6.92 -4.89
C THR A 92 -6.63 6.09 -3.84
N VAL A 93 -5.47 5.56 -4.22
CA VAL A 93 -4.55 4.82 -3.35
C VAL A 93 -3.30 5.64 -3.13
N ASP A 94 -3.10 6.07 -1.88
CA ASP A 94 -1.92 6.82 -1.47
C ASP A 94 -0.86 5.89 -0.88
N GLY A 95 0.40 6.30 -1.00
CA GLY A 95 1.52 5.60 -0.38
C GLY A 95 2.77 6.45 -0.33
N TYR A 96 3.85 5.84 0.12
CA TYR A 96 5.17 6.46 0.20
C TYR A 96 6.29 5.44 0.06
N ILE A 97 7.49 5.94 -0.24
CA ILE A 97 8.69 5.16 -0.51
C ILE A 97 9.69 5.33 0.63
N ASN A 98 10.44 4.26 0.94
CA ASN A 98 11.58 4.25 1.87
C ASN A 98 11.28 4.86 3.25
N ASP A 99 10.07 4.64 3.73
CA ASP A 99 9.58 5.10 5.04
C ASP A 99 9.60 6.63 5.28
N ASP A 100 9.66 7.44 4.22
CA ASP A 100 9.57 8.91 4.30
C ASP A 100 8.29 9.44 3.60
N PRO A 101 7.16 9.51 4.32
CA PRO A 101 5.89 9.98 3.77
C PRO A 101 5.84 11.49 3.49
N GLU A 102 6.79 12.27 4.00
CA GLU A 102 6.83 13.72 3.77
C GLU A 102 7.55 14.03 2.46
N LYS A 103 8.68 13.36 2.20
CA LYS A 103 9.47 13.58 1.00
C LYS A 103 9.08 12.69 -0.16
N PHE A 104 8.77 11.41 0.06
CA PHE A 104 8.63 10.44 -1.04
C PHE A 104 7.23 9.82 -1.15
N TYR A 105 6.20 10.66 -1.09
CA TYR A 105 4.82 10.21 -1.27
C TYR A 105 4.40 10.09 -2.74
N PHE A 106 3.41 9.24 -2.99
CA PHE A 106 2.72 9.12 -4.26
C PHE A 106 1.21 8.96 -4.05
N SER A 107 0.45 9.22 -5.11
CA SER A 107 -0.98 8.99 -5.16
C SER A 107 -1.36 8.38 -6.51
N ALA A 108 -2.09 7.28 -6.50
CA ALA A 108 -2.54 6.57 -7.69
C ALA A 108 -4.06 6.65 -7.80
N SER A 109 -4.55 7.22 -8.90
CA SER A 109 -5.99 7.26 -9.22
C SER A 109 -6.35 6.04 -10.07
N LEU A 110 -7.28 5.24 -9.55
CA LEU A 110 -7.72 3.99 -10.15
C LEU A 110 -9.10 4.15 -10.81
N MET A 111 -9.22 3.65 -12.02
CA MET A 111 -10.47 3.61 -12.76
C MET A 111 -11.19 2.29 -12.47
N HIS A 112 -12.21 2.34 -11.61
CA HIS A 112 -12.92 1.12 -11.17
C HIS A 112 -13.51 0.31 -12.33
N LYS A 113 -14.00 0.97 -13.38
CA LYS A 113 -14.62 0.30 -14.55
C LYS A 113 -13.63 -0.44 -15.45
N SER A 114 -12.39 0.06 -15.59
CA SER A 114 -11.38 -0.53 -16.49
C SER A 114 -10.31 -1.34 -15.77
N ASN A 115 -10.31 -1.41 -14.43
CA ASN A 115 -9.26 -2.07 -13.65
C ASN A 115 -7.84 -1.57 -13.98
N GLU A 116 -7.74 -0.26 -14.25
CA GLU A 116 -6.52 0.41 -14.69
C GLU A 116 -6.12 1.54 -13.75
N ILE A 117 -4.83 1.89 -13.79
CA ILE A 117 -4.29 3.08 -13.13
C ILE A 117 -4.45 4.24 -14.12
N GLY A 118 -5.44 5.11 -13.88
CA GLY A 118 -5.70 6.26 -14.73
C GLY A 118 -4.56 7.27 -14.67
N SER A 119 -4.12 7.63 -13.48
CA SER A 119 -3.00 8.55 -13.27
C SER A 119 -2.23 8.25 -12.01
N MET A 120 -0.99 8.74 -11.95
CA MET A 120 -0.19 8.77 -10.74
C MET A 120 0.47 10.13 -10.60
N SER A 121 0.41 10.68 -9.39
CA SER A 121 1.16 11.86 -9.00
C SER A 121 2.20 11.48 -7.95
N PHE A 122 3.29 12.24 -7.92
CA PHE A 122 4.41 12.03 -7.01
C PHE A 122 4.71 13.35 -6.30
N SER A 123 5.33 13.26 -5.13
CA SER A 123 5.96 14.43 -4.53
C SER A 123 7.01 15.04 -5.47
N PRO A 124 7.36 16.33 -5.29
CA PRO A 124 8.42 16.95 -6.08
C PRO A 124 9.73 16.17 -5.97
N GLU A 125 10.10 15.75 -4.76
CA GLU A 125 11.35 15.04 -4.51
C GLU A 125 11.38 13.66 -5.18
N LEU A 126 10.31 12.87 -5.05
CA LEU A 126 10.20 11.57 -5.72
C LEU A 126 10.19 11.72 -7.25
N SER A 127 9.65 12.81 -7.77
CA SER A 127 9.69 13.12 -9.20
C SER A 127 11.11 13.31 -9.72
N TYR A 128 12.00 13.96 -8.95
CA TYR A 128 13.42 14.07 -9.30
C TYR A 128 14.16 12.73 -9.19
N ARG A 129 13.77 11.87 -8.25
CA ARG A 129 14.32 10.50 -8.13
C ARG A 129 14.02 9.64 -9.36
N PHE A 130 12.88 9.86 -10.03
CA PHE A 130 12.50 9.14 -11.26
C PHE A 130 12.93 9.85 -12.55
N LYS A 131 13.66 10.97 -12.46
CA LYS A 131 13.98 11.78 -13.64
C LYS A 131 15.17 11.18 -14.42
N ASP A 132 14.94 10.81 -15.67
CA ASP A 132 15.99 10.43 -16.62
C ASP A 132 16.77 11.65 -17.10
N TRP A 133 17.92 11.91 -16.48
CA TRP A 133 18.76 13.08 -16.81
C TRP A 133 19.35 13.05 -18.21
N ASN A 134 19.43 11.89 -18.87
CA ASN A 134 19.90 11.82 -20.26
C ASN A 134 18.95 12.57 -21.21
N LYS A 135 17.66 12.68 -20.86
CA LYS A 135 16.67 13.46 -21.61
C LYS A 135 16.81 14.98 -21.41
N TYR A 136 17.57 15.40 -20.41
CA TYR A 136 17.81 16.81 -20.06
C TYR A 136 19.28 17.20 -20.24
N LYS A 137 20.05 16.44 -21.01
CA LYS A 137 21.47 16.71 -21.27
C LYS A 137 21.73 18.10 -21.88
N ASP A 138 20.75 18.64 -22.61
CA ASP A 138 20.82 19.95 -23.26
C ASP A 138 20.36 21.09 -22.32
N GLU A 139 19.84 20.75 -21.14
CA GLU A 139 19.36 21.68 -20.09
C GLU A 139 19.98 21.32 -18.72
N PRO A 140 21.34 21.32 -18.59
CA PRO A 140 22.03 20.86 -17.39
C PRO A 140 21.67 21.68 -16.14
N GLU A 141 21.27 22.94 -16.32
CA GLU A 141 20.85 23.84 -15.23
C GLU A 141 19.69 23.27 -14.41
N ILE A 142 18.78 22.48 -15.02
CA ILE A 142 17.66 21.86 -14.29
C ILE A 142 18.19 20.90 -13.22
N LYS A 143 19.24 20.14 -13.56
CA LYS A 143 19.88 19.20 -12.65
C LYS A 143 20.66 19.93 -11.58
N GLU A 144 21.50 20.88 -11.96
CA GLU A 144 22.30 21.67 -11.02
C GLU A 144 21.41 22.43 -10.02
N ASN A 145 20.32 23.04 -10.49
CA ASN A 145 19.35 23.71 -9.62
C ASN A 145 18.70 22.76 -8.61
N TYR A 146 18.47 21.51 -8.99
CA TYR A 146 18.00 20.49 -8.04
C TYR A 146 19.10 20.10 -7.04
N LEU A 147 20.30 19.78 -7.52
CA LEU A 147 21.42 19.38 -6.65
C LEU A 147 21.79 20.47 -5.64
N ASN A 148 21.72 21.75 -6.02
CA ASN A 148 22.00 22.89 -5.16
C ASN A 148 20.95 23.11 -4.05
N ARG A 149 19.76 22.49 -4.16
CA ARG A 149 18.72 22.53 -3.12
C ARG A 149 18.90 21.44 -2.06
N LEU A 150 19.70 20.42 -2.36
CA LEU A 150 19.94 19.31 -1.44
C LEU A 150 20.99 19.71 -0.39
N SER A 151 20.88 19.16 0.81
CA SER A 151 22.02 19.21 1.74
C SER A 151 23.20 18.44 1.15
N LYS A 152 24.42 18.75 1.59
CA LYS A 152 25.64 18.06 1.12
C LYS A 152 25.50 16.53 1.17
N LYS A 153 24.99 16.00 2.27
CA LYS A 153 24.79 14.56 2.48
C LYS A 153 23.75 13.97 1.50
N GLU A 154 22.65 14.67 1.26
CA GLU A 154 21.62 14.23 0.32
C GLU A 154 22.13 14.28 -1.12
N ARG A 155 22.91 15.30 -1.48
CA ARG A 155 23.55 15.44 -2.79
C ARG A 155 24.50 14.28 -3.07
N GLU A 156 25.43 14.00 -2.15
CA GLU A 156 26.39 12.90 -2.28
C GLU A 156 25.68 11.55 -2.45
N GLN A 157 24.64 11.30 -1.65
CA GLN A 157 23.86 10.07 -1.77
C GLN A 157 23.09 10.02 -3.10
N TYR A 158 22.45 11.11 -3.52
CA TYR A 158 21.73 11.17 -4.79
C TYR A 158 22.64 10.92 -6.00
N LEU A 159 23.82 11.56 -6.03
CA LEU A 159 24.80 11.33 -7.10
C LEU A 159 25.22 9.87 -7.15
N LYS A 160 25.50 9.27 -5.98
CA LYS A 160 25.82 7.85 -5.89
C LYS A 160 24.69 6.96 -6.41
N ASP A 161 23.44 7.26 -6.08
CA ASP A 161 22.26 6.51 -6.53
C ASP A 161 22.15 6.52 -8.06
N ILE A 162 22.45 7.65 -8.71
CA ILE A 162 22.42 7.79 -10.17
C ILE A 162 23.72 7.36 -10.87
N GLY A 163 24.69 6.81 -10.12
CA GLY A 163 25.97 6.33 -10.65
C GLY A 163 27.01 7.42 -10.96
N GLU A 164 26.81 8.62 -10.44
CA GLU A 164 27.71 9.75 -10.57
C GLU A 164 28.52 9.99 -9.30
N LYS A 165 29.61 10.74 -9.43
CA LYS A 165 30.44 11.18 -8.31
C LYS A 165 30.55 12.69 -8.38
N GLU A 166 30.58 13.31 -7.20
CA GLU A 166 30.90 14.74 -7.07
C GLU A 166 32.34 15.04 -7.50
#